data_AF-A0A521WM50-F1
#
_entry.id   AF-A0A521WM50-F1
#
_cell.length_a   1.000
_cell.length_b   1.000
_cell.length_c   1.000
_cell.angle_alpha   90.00
_cell.angle_beta   90.00
_cell.angle_gamma   90.00
#
_symmetry.space_group_name_H-M   'P 1'
#
loop_
_entity.id
_entity.type
_entity.pdbx_description
1 polymer ?
#
loop_
_entity_poly.entity_id
_entity_poly.type
_entity_poly.pdbx_seq_one_letter_code
_entity_poly.pdbx_strand_id
1 'polypeptide(L)' 'MSQVVFCPSCKSEIAIGDKFCRSCGTHLTWSVTKEEELRASQSAQPKSSTD' A
#
# COMPACT_ATOMS: atom_id res chain seq x y z
N MET A 1 -4.30 -11.44 -9.26
CA MET A 1 -2.84 -11.29 -9.42
C MET A 1 -2.23 -11.08 -8.05
N SER A 2 -1.13 -11.77 -7.73
CA SER A 2 -0.39 -11.57 -6.48
C SER A 2 0.40 -10.26 -6.56
N GLN A 3 0.15 -9.31 -5.65
CA GLN A 3 0.93 -8.09 -5.58
C GLN A 3 2.26 -8.36 -4.90
N VAL A 4 3.36 -7.91 -5.52
CA VAL A 4 4.73 -8.05 -5.02
C VAL A 4 5.45 -6.70 -5.16
N VAL A 5 6.36 -6.43 -4.24
CA VAL A 5 7.25 -5.26 -4.26
C VAL A 5 8.70 -5.72 -4.30
N PHE A 6 9.62 -4.87 -4.75
CA PHE A 6 11.04 -5.22 -4.82
C PHE A 6 11.82 -4.60 -3.67
N CYS A 7 12.78 -5.35 -3.12
CA CYS A 7 13.62 -4.88 -2.03
C CYS A 7 14.49 -3.71 -2.48
N PRO A 8 14.50 -2.57 -1.77
CA PRO A 8 15.34 -1.44 -2.14
C PRO A 8 16.85 -1.72 -1.94
N SER A 9 17.22 -2.67 -1.07
CA SER A 9 18.63 -3.05 -0.84
C SER A 9 19.14 -4.08 -1.85
N CYS A 10 18.40 -5.18 -2.05
CA CYS A 10 18.90 -6.33 -2.83
C CYS A 10 18.10 -6.62 -4.10
N LYS A 11 17.02 -5.87 -4.37
CA LYS A 11 16.13 -6.04 -5.52
C LYS A 11 15.45 -7.41 -5.62
N SER A 12 15.44 -8.19 -4.55
CA SER A 12 14.63 -9.42 -4.47
C SER A 12 13.14 -9.11 -4.38
N GLU A 13 12.30 -10.01 -4.88
CA GLU A 13 10.85 -9.95 -4.71
C GLU A 13 10.46 -10.11 -3.24
N ILE A 14 9.48 -9.32 -2.81
CA ILE A 14 8.93 -9.28 -1.45
C ILE A 14 7.41 -9.34 -1.56
N ALA A 15 6.79 -10.18 -0.74
CA ALA A 15 5.35 -10.22 -0.59
C ALA A 15 4.85 -9.00 0.22
N ILE A 16 3.76 -8.39 -0.24
CA ILE A 16 3.08 -7.33 0.53
C ILE A 16 2.65 -7.91 1.88
N GLY A 17 3.09 -7.27 2.98
CA GLY A 17 2.85 -7.76 4.35
C GLY A 17 4.11 -8.23 5.08
N ASP A 18 5.19 -8.54 4.35
CA ASP A 18 6.45 -8.92 4.98
C ASP A 18 7.11 -7.72 5.67
N LYS A 19 7.51 -7.92 6.93
CA LYS A 19 8.24 -6.90 7.71
C LYS A 19 9.72 -6.85 7.38
N PHE A 20 10.28 -7.94 6.84
CA PHE A 20 11.70 -8.07 6.54
C PHE A 20 11.90 -8.78 5.20
N CYS A 21 12.94 -8.40 4.46
CA CYS A 21 13.31 -9.10 3.24
C CYS A 21 13.86 -10.49 3.56
N ARG A 22 13.23 -11.54 3.04
CA ARG A 22 13.67 -12.94 3.24
C ARG A 22 15.01 -13.26 2.56
N SER A 23 15.43 -12.48 1.57
CA SER A 23 16.68 -12.70 0.84
C SER A 23 17.90 -12.06 1.52
N CYS A 24 17.76 -10.81 2.00
CA CYS A 24 18.91 -10.05 2.54
C CYS A 24 18.77 -9.63 4.00
N GLY A 25 17.60 -9.80 4.62
CA GLY A 25 17.34 -9.42 6.01
C GLY A 25 17.05 -7.93 6.25
N THR A 26 17.00 -7.10 5.21
CA THR A 26 16.67 -5.67 5.35
C THR A 26 15.27 -5.49 5.95
N HIS A 27 15.16 -4.63 6.94
CA HIS A 27 13.88 -4.28 7.55
C HIS A 27 13.06 -3.40 6.60
N LEU A 28 11.80 -3.77 6.38
CA LEU A 28 10.90 -3.13 5.43
C LEU A 28 9.84 -2.34 6.18
N THR A 29 9.87 -1.02 6.05
CA THR A 29 8.87 -0.13 6.65
C THR A 29 7.84 0.24 5.59
N TRP A 30 6.86 -0.63 5.36
CA TRP A 30 5.79 -0.33 4.41
C TRP A 30 4.69 0.48 5.09
N SER A 31 4.63 1.76 4.74
CA SER A 31 3.50 2.67 4.96
C SER A 31 2.36 2.37 3.98
N VAL A 32 2.07 1.09 3.72
CA VAL A 32 0.89 0.74 2.93
C VAL A 32 -0.26 0.67 3.91
N THR A 33 -0.66 1.87 4.36
CA THR A 33 -1.90 2.10 5.06
C THR A 33 -3.04 1.58 4.19
N LYS A 34 -3.97 0.94 4.87
CA LYS A 34 -5.06 0.13 4.36
C LYS A 34 -6.19 1.04 3.83
N GLU A 35 -5.83 2.21 3.32
CA GLU A 35 -6.74 3.35 3.11
C GLU A 35 -7.15 3.58 1.65
N GLU A 36 -6.52 2.94 0.66
CA GLU A 36 -7.02 3.05 -0.72
C GLU A 36 -8.36 2.31 -0.90
N GLU A 37 -8.53 1.16 -0.23
CA GLU A 37 -9.80 0.42 -0.17
C GLU A 37 -10.91 1.24 0.53
N LEU A 38 -10.55 2.09 1.51
CA LEU A 38 -11.52 2.88 2.26
C LEU A 38 -11.80 4.27 1.63
N ARG A 39 -10.89 4.82 0.81
CA ARG A 39 -10.98 6.22 0.34
C ARG A 39 -11.33 6.39 -1.14
N ALA A 40 -11.21 5.36 -1.99
CA ALA A 40 -11.56 5.47 -3.41
C ALA A 40 -13.07 5.34 -3.72
N SER A 41 -13.92 4.92 -2.77
CA SER A 41 -15.39 4.85 -2.96
C SER A 41 -16.21 5.95 -2.29
N GLN A 42 -15.58 7.00 -1.73
CA GLN A 42 -16.32 8.14 -1.14
C GLN A 42 -16.29 9.40 -2.01
N SER A 43 -16.03 9.24 -3.31
CA SER A 43 -16.32 10.27 -4.31
C SER A 43 -17.84 10.33 -4.57
N ALA A 44 -18.54 11.04 -3.68
CA ALA A 44 -19.84 11.64 -3.96
C ALA A 44 -19.92 12.99 -3.23
N GLN A 45 -19.22 13.99 -3.76
CA GLN A 45 -19.69 15.39 -3.71
C GLN A 45 -20.44 15.66 -5.04
N PRO A 46 -21.30 16.69 -5.20
CA PRO A 46 -21.75 17.79 -4.32
C PRO A 46 -23.31 17.78 -4.19
N LYS A 47 -24.04 18.70 -3.52
CA LYS A 47 -24.50 20.04 -3.95
C LYS A 47 -24.99 20.79 -2.69
N SER A 48 -24.29 21.82 -2.23
CA SER A 48 -24.75 23.22 -2.26
C SER A 48 -26.22 23.45 -2.67
N SER A 49 -26.91 24.23 -1.83
CA SER A 49 -27.95 25.22 -2.15
C SER A 49 -29.40 24.90 -1.78
N THR A 50 -29.94 25.81 -0.95
CA THR A 50 -31.35 26.21 -0.78
C THR A 50 -32.19 25.29 0.11
N ASP A 51 -32.80 25.73 1.23
CA ASP A 51 -33.37 27.02 1.65
C ASP A 51 -33.11 27.28 3.15
#